data_AF-A0A5C5S1V8-F1
#
_entry.id   AF-A0A5C5S1V8-F1
#
_cell.length_a   1.000
_cell.length_b   1.000
_cell.length_c   1.000
_cell.angle_alpha   90.00
_cell.angle_beta   90.00
_cell.angle_gamma   90.00
#
_symmetry.space_group_name_H-M   'P 1'
#
loop_
_entity.id
_entity.type
_entity.pdbx_description
1 polymer ?
#
loop_
_entity_poly.entity_id
_entity_poly.type
_entity_poly.pdbx_seq_one_letter_code
_entity_poly.pdbx_strand_id
1 'polypeptide(L)'
;MLETLIRWGAYLGGWLLVAGPLLQSRLELERERSHLAEVREAVRATAPPSRPSAVWWLFPPAALYLARQRQSAYVATLTTVLTPAQLANLARYFAVARAWMIVAAGAALIALKETFELAHHMHWGTPGFWALAAVALLCIAALNGAASAYSDHRDRRH
;
A
#
# COMPACT_ATOMS: atom_id res chain seq x y z
N MET A 1 21.90 7.26 -28.25
CA MET A 1 21.79 5.86 -27.76
C MET A 1 21.96 5.75 -26.25
N LEU A 2 23.05 6.27 -25.67
CA LEU A 2 23.28 6.22 -24.22
C LEU A 2 22.14 6.85 -23.40
N GLU A 3 21.69 8.05 -23.78
CA GLU A 3 20.58 8.74 -23.09
C GLU A 3 19.29 7.90 -23.08
N THR A 4 18.93 7.32 -24.23
CA THR A 4 17.76 6.44 -24.34
C THR A 4 17.86 5.25 -23.38
N LEU A 5 19.03 4.61 -23.29
CA LEU A 5 19.26 3.50 -22.36
C LEU A 5 19.14 3.94 -20.89
N ILE A 6 19.68 5.11 -20.53
CA ILE A 6 19.58 5.66 -19.17
C ILE A 6 18.12 5.89 -18.80
N ARG A 7 17.31 6.47 -19.69
CA ARG A 7 15.88 6.73 -19.43
C ARG A 7 15.08 5.44 -19.28
N TRP A 8 15.38 4.41 -20.07
CA TRP A 8 14.81 3.07 -19.87
C TRP A 8 15.22 2.48 -18.52
N GLY A 9 16.50 2.62 -18.14
CA GLY A 9 17.00 2.21 -16.82
C GLY A 9 16.31 2.94 -15.68
N ALA A 10 16.09 4.24 -15.80
CA ALA A 10 15.39 5.06 -14.80
C ALA A 10 13.91 4.66 -14.66
N TYR A 11 13.23 4.43 -15.79
CA TYR A 11 11.86 3.90 -15.80
C TYR A 11 11.76 2.55 -15.08
N LEU A 12 12.61 1.57 -15.46
CA LEU A 12 12.60 0.25 -14.84
C LEU A 12 12.98 0.32 -13.36
N GLY A 13 14.01 1.09 -13.01
CA GLY A 13 14.45 1.32 -11.65
C GLY A 13 13.37 1.95 -10.78
N GLY A 14 12.67 2.96 -11.29
CA GLY A 14 11.55 3.62 -10.60
C GLY A 14 10.45 2.62 -10.24
N TRP A 15 10.04 1.76 -11.18
CA TRP A 15 9.01 0.74 -10.91
C TRP A 15 9.51 -0.40 -10.01
N LEU A 16 10.79 -0.75 -10.06
CA LEU A 16 11.40 -1.68 -9.09
C LEU A 16 11.38 -1.12 -7.67
N LEU A 17 11.61 0.20 -7.50
CA LEU A 17 11.48 0.87 -6.21
C LEU A 17 10.05 0.86 -5.68
N VAL A 18 9.04 0.67 -6.52
CA VAL A 18 7.64 0.44 -6.08
C VAL A 18 7.45 -1.01 -5.63
N ALA A 19 7.97 -1.96 -6.39
CA ALA A 19 7.83 -3.39 -6.10
C ALA A 19 8.48 -3.81 -4.77
N GLY A 20 9.67 -3.28 -4.46
CA GLY A 20 10.42 -3.63 -3.25
C GLY A 20 9.66 -3.39 -1.95
N PRO A 21 9.22 -2.16 -1.65
CA PRO A 21 8.41 -1.81 -0.48
C PRO A 21 7.12 -2.63 -0.38
N LEU A 22 6.46 -2.93 -1.50
CA LEU A 22 5.25 -3.76 -1.49
C LEU A 22 5.57 -5.19 -1.03
N LEU A 23 6.61 -5.80 -1.60
CA LEU A 23 7.04 -7.14 -1.21
C LEU A 23 7.51 -7.19 0.25
N GLN A 24 8.32 -6.21 0.67
CA GLN A 24 8.85 -6.13 2.02
C GLN A 24 7.75 -5.90 3.06
N SER A 25 6.80 -5.00 2.76
CA SER A 25 5.64 -4.76 3.63
C SER A 25 4.86 -6.04 3.87
N ARG A 26 4.68 -6.85 2.83
CA ARG A 26 3.96 -8.11 2.94
C ARG A 26 4.69 -9.09 3.84
N LEU A 27 6.00 -9.27 3.65
CA LEU A 27 6.80 -10.17 4.48
C LEU A 27 6.78 -9.76 5.96
N GLU A 28 6.87 -8.46 6.25
CA GLU A 28 6.83 -7.96 7.62
C GLU A 28 5.41 -8.06 8.22
N LEU A 29 4.37 -7.74 7.47
CA LEU A 29 2.99 -7.87 7.94
C LEU A 29 2.58 -9.33 8.15
N GLU A 30 3.08 -10.28 7.34
CA GLU A 30 2.85 -11.71 7.55
C GLU A 30 3.50 -12.20 8.85
N ARG A 31 4.71 -11.72 9.19
CA ARG A 31 5.36 -12.01 10.48
C ARG A 31 4.56 -11.49 11.66
N GLU A 32 3.91 -10.35 11.50
CA GLU A 32 3.04 -9.77 12.54
C GLU A 32 1.65 -10.42 12.61
N ARG A 33 1.26 -11.19 11.59
CA ARG A 33 -0.09 -11.76 11.47
C ARG A 33 -0.41 -12.79 12.56
N SER A 34 0.57 -13.58 12.99
CA SER A 34 0.41 -14.56 14.07
C SER A 34 -0.01 -13.88 15.38
N HIS A 35 0.60 -12.74 15.70
CA HIS A 35 0.29 -11.93 16.88
C HIS A 35 -1.07 -11.22 16.80
N LEU A 36 -1.65 -11.12 15.60
CA LEU A 36 -2.96 -10.50 15.37
C LEU A 36 -4.11 -11.49 15.34
N ALA A 37 -3.86 -12.80 15.32
CA ALA A 37 -4.93 -13.81 15.30
C ALA A 37 -5.88 -13.63 16.50
N GLU A 38 -5.32 -13.42 17.69
CA GLU A 38 -6.06 -13.17 18.94
C GLU A 38 -6.77 -11.81 18.94
N VAL A 39 -6.16 -10.79 18.34
CA VAL A 39 -6.74 -9.43 18.23
C VAL A 39 -7.92 -9.41 17.26
N ARG A 40 -7.88 -10.26 16.22
CA ARG A 40 -8.84 -10.23 15.11
C ARG A 40 -10.26 -10.55 15.54
N GLU A 41 -10.44 -11.44 16.50
CA GLU A 41 -11.77 -11.80 17.01
C GLU A 41 -12.40 -10.66 17.81
N ALA A 42 -11.65 -10.07 18.74
CA ALA A 42 -12.09 -8.91 19.51
C ALA A 42 -12.37 -7.68 18.62
N VAL A 43 -11.53 -7.46 17.59
CA VAL A 43 -11.75 -6.40 16.59
C VAL A 43 -13.00 -6.66 15.75
N ARG A 44 -13.26 -7.91 15.35
CA ARG A 44 -14.48 -8.27 14.59
C ARG A 44 -15.75 -8.14 15.41
N ALA A 45 -15.68 -8.40 16.72
CA ALA A 45 -16.78 -8.20 17.64
C ALA A 45 -17.06 -6.71 17.88
N THR A 46 -16.09 -5.83 17.63
CA THR A 46 -16.26 -4.38 17.72
C THR A 46 -16.88 -3.85 16.43
N ALA A 47 -18.01 -3.13 16.53
CA ALA A 47 -18.66 -2.54 15.37
C ALA A 47 -17.70 -1.58 14.64
N PRO A 48 -17.51 -1.71 13.31
CA PRO A 48 -16.63 -0.83 12.56
C PRO A 48 -17.19 0.61 12.56
N PRO A 49 -16.31 1.63 12.44
CA PRO A 49 -16.77 3.01 12.39
C PRO A 49 -17.71 3.22 11.20
N SER A 50 -18.81 3.93 11.41
CA SER A 50 -19.72 4.29 10.33
C SER A 50 -18.96 5.06 9.25
N ARG A 51 -19.06 4.63 7.99
CA ARG A 51 -18.39 5.31 6.88
C ARG A 51 -19.00 6.71 6.69
N PRO A 52 -18.19 7.77 6.51
CA PRO A 52 -18.72 9.08 6.11
C PRO A 52 -19.53 8.93 4.81
N SER A 53 -20.65 9.64 4.70
CA SER A 53 -21.40 9.69 3.44
C SER A 53 -20.49 10.20 2.32
N ALA A 54 -20.62 9.62 1.13
CA ALA A 54 -19.86 10.03 -0.05
C ALA A 54 -20.03 11.52 -0.37
N VAL A 55 -21.16 12.13 0.02
CA VAL A 55 -21.45 13.56 -0.16
C VAL A 55 -20.40 14.46 0.49
N TRP A 56 -19.78 14.03 1.60
CA TRP A 56 -18.74 14.84 2.25
C TRP A 56 -17.47 14.99 1.40
N TRP A 57 -17.24 14.12 0.40
CA TRP A 57 -16.11 14.24 -0.51
C TRP A 57 -16.22 15.44 -1.47
N LEU A 58 -17.40 16.08 -1.60
CA LEU A 58 -17.51 17.39 -2.25
C LEU A 58 -16.69 18.47 -1.50
N PHE A 59 -16.41 18.25 -0.22
CA PHE A 59 -15.60 19.14 0.62
C PHE A 59 -14.50 18.33 1.33
N PRO A 60 -13.37 18.06 0.65
CA PRO A 60 -12.32 17.18 1.16
C PRO A 60 -11.82 17.51 2.58
N PRO A 61 -11.64 18.80 2.98
CA PRO A 61 -11.28 19.11 4.36
C PRO A 61 -12.29 18.60 5.40
N ALA A 62 -13.59 18.73 5.11
CA ALA A 62 -14.65 18.27 6.00
C ALA A 62 -14.72 16.73 6.04
N ALA A 63 -14.59 16.06 4.89
CA ALA A 63 -14.52 14.60 4.83
C ALA A 63 -13.34 14.06 5.66
N LEU A 64 -12.17 14.67 5.55
CA LEU A 64 -10.99 14.30 6.33
C LEU A 64 -11.19 14.53 7.83
N TYR A 65 -11.80 15.65 8.22
CA TYR A 65 -12.11 15.94 9.61
C TYR A 65 -13.07 14.89 10.20
N LEU A 66 -14.17 14.59 9.51
CA LEU A 66 -15.15 13.59 9.95
C LEU A 66 -14.55 12.18 10.02
N ALA A 67 -13.72 11.81 9.03
CA ALA A 67 -13.02 10.53 9.05
C ALA A 67 -12.07 10.43 10.25
N ARG A 68 -11.32 11.49 10.56
CA ARG A 68 -10.43 11.55 11.73
C ARG A 68 -11.21 11.42 13.03
N GLN A 69 -12.29 12.17 13.19
CA GLN A 69 -13.12 12.13 14.40
C GLN A 69 -13.68 10.72 14.65
N ARG A 70 -14.21 10.06 13.62
CA ARG A 70 -14.74 8.70 13.72
C ARG A 70 -13.66 7.67 13.98
N GLN A 71 -12.48 7.83 13.37
CA GLN A 71 -11.33 6.97 13.64
C GLN A 71 -10.88 7.09 15.10
N SER A 72 -10.82 8.30 15.65
CA SER A 72 -10.49 8.51 17.07
C SER A 72 -11.49 7.86 18.01
N ALA A 73 -12.80 7.98 17.73
CA ALA A 73 -13.84 7.33 18.53
C ALA A 73 -13.73 5.79 18.50
N TYR A 74 -13.44 5.23 17.32
CA TYR A 74 -13.22 3.80 17.16
C TYR A 74 -11.98 3.32 17.92
N VAL A 75 -10.86 4.05 17.84
CA VAL A 75 -9.65 3.73 18.63
C VAL A 75 -9.94 3.79 20.12
N ALA A 76 -10.70 4.77 20.59
CA ALA A 76 -11.12 4.84 21.99
C ALA A 76 -11.96 3.61 22.40
N THR A 77 -12.85 3.14 21.54
CA THR A 77 -13.60 1.89 21.81
C THR A 77 -12.68 0.69 21.89
N LEU A 78 -11.73 0.55 20.97
CA LEU A 78 -10.74 -0.53 21.00
C LEU A 78 -9.91 -0.52 22.28
N THR A 79 -9.58 0.64 22.84
CA THR A 79 -8.85 0.72 24.12
C THR A 79 -9.63 0.18 25.32
N THR A 80 -10.94 0.04 25.22
CA THR A 80 -11.78 -0.53 26.28
C THR A 80 -11.97 -2.05 26.17
N VAL A 81 -11.77 -2.62 24.97
CA VAL A 81 -12.03 -4.04 24.68
C VAL A 81 -10.74 -4.85 24.59
N LEU A 82 -9.63 -4.23 24.17
CA LEU A 82 -8.34 -4.89 23.98
C LEU A 82 -7.44 -4.74 25.20
N THR A 83 -6.62 -5.76 25.46
CA THR A 83 -5.55 -5.66 26.47
C THR A 83 -4.45 -4.70 25.99
N PRO A 84 -3.64 -4.11 26.90
CA PRO A 84 -2.51 -3.26 26.52
C PRO A 84 -1.54 -3.93 25.54
N ALA A 85 -1.31 -5.24 25.69
CA ALA A 85 -0.46 -6.02 24.78
C ALA A 85 -1.07 -6.13 23.38
N GLN A 86 -2.38 -6.38 23.29
CA GLN A 86 -3.11 -6.45 22.01
C GLN A 86 -3.13 -5.09 21.28
N LEU A 87 -3.31 -3.99 22.02
CA LEU A 87 -3.22 -2.64 21.48
C LEU A 87 -1.82 -2.33 20.95
N ALA A 88 -0.77 -2.72 21.69
CA ALA A 88 0.60 -2.54 21.26
C ALA A 88 0.91 -3.32 19.97
N ASN A 89 0.44 -4.58 19.87
CA ASN A 89 0.58 -5.39 18.66
C ASN A 89 -0.15 -4.76 17.47
N LEU A 90 -1.39 -4.28 17.66
CA LEU A 90 -2.16 -3.61 16.62
C LEU A 90 -1.49 -2.31 16.16
N ALA A 91 -0.99 -1.50 17.11
CA ALA A 91 -0.26 -0.28 16.82
C ALA A 91 1.03 -0.56 16.04
N ARG A 92 1.79 -1.60 16.41
CA ARG A 92 3.00 -2.04 15.71
C ARG A 92 2.69 -2.45 14.27
N TYR A 93 1.65 -3.26 14.06
CA TYR A 93 1.22 -3.65 12.72
C TYR A 93 0.91 -2.44 11.82
N PHE A 94 0.14 -1.48 12.32
CA PHE A 94 -0.16 -0.26 11.55
C PHE A 94 1.05 0.64 11.36
N ALA A 95 1.98 0.68 12.31
CA ALA A 95 3.23 1.43 12.16
C ALA A 95 4.07 0.87 11.00
N VAL A 96 4.24 -0.45 10.94
CA VAL A 96 4.93 -1.15 9.84
C VAL A 96 4.22 -0.90 8.51
N ALA A 97 2.90 -1.12 8.46
CA ALA A 97 2.13 -0.91 7.23
C ALA A 97 2.25 0.54 6.72
N ARG A 98 2.16 1.53 7.61
CA ARG A 98 2.27 2.96 7.26
C ARG A 98 3.66 3.32 6.77
N ALA A 99 4.72 2.80 7.42
CA ALA A 99 6.09 3.06 7.01
C ALA A 99 6.31 2.64 5.55
N TRP A 100 5.93 1.41 5.20
CA TRP A 100 6.07 0.92 3.84
C TRP A 100 5.13 1.60 2.84
N MET A 101 3.92 1.97 3.24
CA MET A 101 3.00 2.73 2.40
C MET A 101 3.59 4.08 1.98
N ILE A 102 4.26 4.79 2.90
CA ILE A 102 4.92 6.07 2.60
C ILE A 102 6.06 5.87 1.60
N VAL A 103 6.89 4.84 1.80
CA VAL A 103 8.00 4.52 0.89
C VAL A 103 7.48 4.14 -0.50
N ALA A 104 6.47 3.26 -0.58
CA ALA A 104 5.85 2.85 -1.83
C ALA A 104 5.21 4.04 -2.57
N ALA A 105 4.57 4.96 -1.85
CA ALA A 105 3.99 6.16 -2.43
C ALA A 105 5.08 7.09 -3.01
N GLY A 106 6.18 7.31 -2.27
CA GLY A 106 7.33 8.07 -2.77
C GLY A 106 7.95 7.45 -4.02
N ALA A 107 8.14 6.14 -4.02
CA ALA A 107 8.63 5.40 -5.18
C ALA A 107 7.68 5.50 -6.37
N ALA A 108 6.36 5.45 -6.16
CA ALA A 108 5.37 5.57 -7.22
C ALA A 108 5.42 6.95 -7.89
N LEU A 109 5.61 8.03 -7.12
CA LEU A 109 5.80 9.37 -7.66
C LEU A 109 7.05 9.47 -8.55
N ILE A 110 8.16 8.88 -8.10
CA ILE A 110 9.40 8.81 -8.89
C ILE A 110 9.16 8.01 -10.18
N ALA A 111 8.56 6.83 -10.07
CA ALA A 111 8.27 5.97 -11.22
C ALA A 111 7.37 6.67 -12.26
N LEU A 112 6.34 7.40 -11.82
CA LEU A 112 5.48 8.17 -12.71
C LEU A 112 6.25 9.30 -13.41
N LYS A 113 7.11 10.04 -12.68
CA LYS A 113 7.97 11.07 -13.27
C LYS A 113 8.91 10.47 -14.33
N GLU A 114 9.60 9.38 -14.03
CA GLU A 114 10.51 8.73 -14.99
C GLU A 114 9.75 8.15 -16.20
N THR A 115 8.53 7.64 -15.99
CA THR A 115 7.64 7.20 -17.08
C THR A 115 7.25 8.35 -17.99
N PHE A 116 6.93 9.52 -17.42
CA PHE A 116 6.61 10.71 -18.18
C PHE A 116 7.81 11.19 -19.01
N GLU A 117 8.99 11.25 -18.41
CA GLU A 117 10.22 11.66 -19.10
C GLU A 117 10.60 10.69 -20.24
N LEU A 118 10.43 9.38 -20.03
CA LEU A 118 10.65 8.39 -21.08
C LEU A 118 9.65 8.55 -22.23
N ALA A 119 8.35 8.67 -21.93
CA ALA A 119 7.33 8.88 -22.95
C ALA A 119 7.54 10.18 -23.75
N HIS A 120 7.99 11.24 -23.07
CA HIS A 120 8.31 12.51 -23.70
C HIS A 120 9.54 12.41 -24.61
N HIS A 121 10.61 11.76 -24.16
CA HIS A 121 11.82 11.50 -24.95
C HIS A 121 11.55 10.68 -26.22
N MET A 122 10.61 9.73 -26.12
CA MET A 122 10.19 8.92 -27.26
C MET A 122 9.14 9.61 -28.16
N HIS A 123 8.73 10.83 -27.81
CA HIS A 123 7.67 11.60 -28.49
C HIS A 123 6.31 10.89 -28.57
N TRP A 124 5.97 10.04 -27.59
CA TRP A 124 4.72 9.25 -27.59
C TRP A 124 3.50 9.98 -27.01
N GLY A 125 3.69 11.22 -26.54
CA GLY A 125 2.63 12.03 -25.95
C GLY A 125 1.97 11.41 -24.72
N THR A 126 0.79 11.92 -24.36
CA THR A 126 0.01 11.46 -23.20
C THR A 126 -0.42 9.99 -23.26
N PRO A 127 -0.82 9.42 -24.43
CA PRO A 127 -1.18 8.01 -24.52
C PRO A 127 -0.01 7.07 -24.20
N GLY A 128 1.21 7.40 -24.67
CA GLY A 128 2.40 6.60 -24.38
C GLY A 128 2.75 6.54 -22.90
N PHE A 129 2.59 7.66 -22.19
CA PHE A 129 2.76 7.72 -20.74
C PHE A 129 1.81 6.76 -20.02
N TRP A 130 0.51 6.83 -20.32
CA TRP A 130 -0.49 5.96 -19.67
C TRP A 130 -0.30 4.49 -20.03
N ALA A 131 0.08 4.18 -21.28
CA ALA A 131 0.38 2.82 -21.71
C ALA A 131 1.56 2.23 -20.93
N LEU A 132 2.67 2.96 -20.81
CA LEU A 132 3.82 2.52 -20.02
C LEU A 132 3.48 2.35 -18.54
N ALA A 133 2.76 3.32 -17.95
CA ALA A 133 2.34 3.24 -16.55
C ALA A 133 1.42 2.03 -16.30
N ALA A 134 0.46 1.78 -17.19
CA ALA A 134 -0.44 0.64 -17.09
C ALA A 134 0.32 -0.70 -17.20
N VAL A 135 1.24 -0.81 -18.17
CA VAL A 135 2.08 -2.02 -18.33
C VAL A 135 2.92 -2.26 -17.08
N ALA A 136 3.57 -1.24 -16.53
CA ALA A 136 4.36 -1.38 -15.33
C ALA A 136 3.52 -1.79 -14.10
N LEU A 137 2.34 -1.18 -13.93
CA LEU A 137 1.41 -1.54 -12.85
C LEU A 137 0.94 -3.00 -12.97
N LEU A 138 0.62 -3.46 -14.18
CA LEU A 138 0.26 -4.86 -14.42
C LEU A 138 1.42 -5.80 -14.09
N CYS A 139 2.65 -5.45 -14.47
CA CYS A 139 3.84 -6.23 -14.12
C CYS A 139 4.05 -6.30 -12.60
N ILE A 140 3.92 -5.18 -11.89
CA ILE A 140 4.03 -5.14 -10.43
C ILE A 140 2.92 -5.96 -9.77
N ALA A 141 1.68 -5.84 -10.23
CA ALA A 141 0.56 -6.62 -9.73
C ALA A 141 0.80 -8.13 -9.94
N ALA A 142 1.27 -8.53 -11.12
CA ALA A 142 1.62 -9.91 -11.42
C ALA A 142 2.77 -10.43 -10.54
N LEU A 143 3.83 -9.64 -10.34
CA LEU A 143 4.96 -9.99 -9.48
C LEU A 143 4.51 -10.21 -8.02
N ASN A 144 3.70 -9.29 -7.49
CA ASN A 144 3.18 -9.41 -6.12
C ASN A 144 2.19 -10.59 -5.99
N GLY A 145 1.36 -10.83 -7.01
CA GLY A 145 0.45 -11.97 -7.07
C GLY A 145 1.18 -13.31 -7.12
N ALA A 146 2.21 -13.44 -7.96
CA ALA A 146 3.03 -14.64 -8.08
C ALA A 146 3.79 -14.95 -6.78
N ALA A 147 4.37 -13.92 -6.15
CA ALA A 147 4.96 -14.05 -4.82
C ALA A 147 3.93 -14.50 -3.76
N SER A 148 2.65 -14.21 -3.98
CA SER A 148 1.56 -14.62 -3.07
C SER A 148 1.15 -16.07 -3.26
N ALA A 149 1.01 -16.50 -4.50
CA ALA A 149 0.76 -17.90 -4.81
C ALA A 149 1.90 -18.81 -4.32
N TYR A 150 3.15 -18.36 -4.44
CA TYR A 150 4.31 -19.14 -4.00
C TYR A 150 4.35 -19.39 -2.49
N SER A 151 4.03 -18.38 -1.67
CA SER A 151 4.02 -18.55 -0.21
C SER A 151 2.91 -19.49 0.25
N ASP A 152 1.69 -19.37 -0.30
CA ASP A 152 0.56 -20.24 0.06
C ASP A 152 0.84 -21.71 -0.28
N HIS A 153 1.51 -21.98 -1.40
CA HIS A 153 1.91 -23.34 -1.76
C HIS A 153 2.98 -23.93 -0.84
N ARG A 154 3.87 -23.10 -0.29
CA ARG A 154 4.89 -23.53 0.67
C ARG A 154 4.27 -23.92 2.01
N ASP A 155 3.33 -23.13 2.51
CA ASP A 155 2.70 -23.37 3.81
C ASP A 155 1.82 -24.63 3.83
N ARG A 156 1.27 -25.04 2.68
CA ARG A 156 0.47 -26.28 2.55
C ARG A 156 1.28 -27.58 2.51
N ARG A 157 2.62 -27.51 2.40
CA ARG A 157 3.50 -28.68 2.34
C ARG A 157 4.12 -29.05 3.69
N HIS A 158 3.85 -28.28 4.73
CA HIS A 158 4.29 -28.50 6.11
C HIS A 158 3.09 -28.79 7.00
#